data_AF-A0A969D4T1-F1
#
_entry.id   AF-A0A969D4T1-F1
#
_cell.length_a   1.000
_cell.length_b   1.000
_cell.length_c   1.000
_cell.angle_alpha   90.00
_cell.angle_beta   90.00
_cell.angle_gamma   90.00
#
_symmetry.space_group_name_H-M   'P 1'
#
loop_
_entity.id
_entity.type
_entity.pdbx_description
1 polymer ?
#
loop_
_entity_poly.entity_id
_entity_poly.type
_entity_poly.pdbx_seq_one_letter_code
_entity_poly.pdbx_strand_id
1 'polypeptide(L)'
;MNHRFLLRLVTNLAVVLLTLFCCGVVLWVIDEFVQWDILPDAWSLIVRALLVAGGVTAFALLMMNVLLSLALLAESNASRARLPNYGISQQLKRRVRKSIVIGIAAIALTIGGLQVTNHFRSQAAAQASRVEFFQAQSDLNAATQQVVNLFTPPLLEAIGTNSLAEKGQLGNLSKLLSAIPLSFPHSPNATLILLASQPPFKYARVTSGSIRSGDNGALSLSPEFYATFPAEQEVQIIEQLFAGTLPEIKAPLKGQIINNTLPSAWGILTREGQVIAVVYLQSDLFSSYPPDAIPSFHHNGPDALFSN
;
A
#
# COMPACT_ATOMS: atom_id res chain seq x y z
N MET A 1 -2.73 -12.37 -65.50
CA MET A 1 -2.03 -11.90 -64.28
C MET A 1 -2.05 -13.01 -63.25
N ASN A 2 -0.91 -13.25 -62.59
CA ASN A 2 -0.68 -14.46 -61.80
C ASN A 2 -1.40 -14.37 -60.43
N HIS A 3 -2.71 -14.68 -60.38
CA HIS A 3 -3.52 -14.68 -59.15
C HIS A 3 -2.85 -15.48 -58.02
N ARG A 4 -2.08 -16.52 -58.36
CA ARG A 4 -1.29 -17.34 -57.42
C ARG A 4 -0.12 -16.61 -56.76
N PHE A 5 0.51 -15.66 -57.46
CA PHE A 5 1.56 -14.81 -56.88
C PHE A 5 0.95 -13.83 -55.88
N LEU A 6 -0.19 -13.23 -56.25
CA LEU A 6 -0.89 -12.27 -55.42
C LEU A 6 -1.43 -12.93 -54.13
N LEU A 7 -1.97 -14.14 -54.23
CA LEU A 7 -2.47 -14.90 -53.07
C LEU A 7 -1.34 -15.28 -52.09
N ARG A 8 -0.16 -15.65 -52.61
CA ARG A 8 1.04 -15.94 -51.80
C ARG A 8 1.66 -14.68 -51.18
N LEU A 9 1.63 -13.56 -51.89
CA LEU A 9 2.09 -12.27 -51.36
C LEU A 9 1.18 -11.84 -50.19
N VAL A 10 -0.14 -11.95 -50.37
CA VAL A 10 -1.13 -11.58 -49.35
C VAL A 10 -1.02 -12.48 -48.11
N THR A 11 -0.84 -13.80 -48.28
CA THR A 11 -0.67 -14.70 -47.12
C THR A 11 0.64 -14.43 -46.38
N ASN A 12 1.75 -14.21 -47.08
CA ASN A 12 3.02 -13.87 -46.43
C ASN A 12 2.96 -12.51 -45.71
N LEU A 13 2.33 -11.51 -46.32
CA LEU A 13 2.12 -10.19 -45.70
C LEU A 13 1.24 -10.31 -44.45
N ALA A 14 0.16 -11.09 -44.52
CA ALA A 14 -0.74 -11.32 -43.39
C ALA A 14 -0.04 -12.05 -42.23
N VAL A 15 0.84 -13.02 -42.53
CA VAL A 15 1.64 -13.71 -41.50
C VAL A 15 2.64 -12.76 -40.85
N VAL A 16 3.31 -11.90 -41.62
CA VAL A 16 4.25 -10.89 -41.09
C VAL A 16 3.52 -9.88 -40.21
N LEU A 17 2.36 -9.39 -40.64
CA LEU A 17 1.52 -8.47 -39.87
C LEU A 17 0.98 -9.12 -38.59
N LEU A 18 0.59 -10.40 -38.64
CA LEU A 18 0.19 -11.17 -37.46
C LEU A 18 1.34 -11.32 -36.46
N THR A 19 2.57 -11.53 -36.93
CA THR A 19 3.74 -11.64 -36.03
C THR A 19 4.06 -10.30 -35.38
N LEU A 20 3.99 -9.21 -36.13
CA LEU A 20 4.13 -7.84 -35.63
C LEU A 20 3.03 -7.51 -34.60
N PHE A 21 1.81 -7.97 -34.84
CA PHE A 21 0.69 -7.83 -33.90
C PHE A 21 0.88 -8.64 -32.62
N CYS A 22 1.28 -9.92 -32.70
CA CYS A 22 1.60 -10.70 -31.49
C CYS A 22 2.67 -10.02 -30.64
N CYS A 23 3.70 -9.43 -31.28
CA CYS A 23 4.70 -8.64 -30.55
C CYS A 23 4.08 -7.39 -29.90
N GLY A 24 3.21 -6.67 -30.62
CA GLY A 24 2.50 -5.50 -30.10
C GLY A 24 1.55 -5.80 -28.94
N VAL A 25 0.80 -6.91 -28.99
CA VAL A 25 -0.09 -7.35 -27.90
C VAL A 25 0.71 -7.80 -26.70
N VAL A 26 1.84 -8.50 -26.89
CA VAL A 26 2.74 -8.85 -25.78
C VAL A 26 3.28 -7.59 -25.12
N LEU A 27 3.70 -6.58 -25.90
CA LEU A 27 4.13 -5.29 -25.37
C LEU A 27 3.00 -4.55 -24.63
N TRP A 28 1.77 -4.60 -25.14
CA TRP A 28 0.61 -3.98 -24.50
C TRP A 28 0.16 -4.70 -23.23
N VAL A 29 0.16 -6.03 -23.21
CA VAL A 29 -0.12 -6.81 -21.99
C VAL A 29 0.96 -6.55 -20.94
N ILE A 30 2.23 -6.42 -21.36
CA ILE A 30 3.31 -5.99 -20.47
C ILE A 30 3.06 -4.57 -19.94
N ASP A 31 2.54 -3.65 -20.75
CA ASP A 31 2.28 -2.26 -20.32
C ASP A 31 1.08 -2.15 -19.35
N GLU A 32 -0.07 -2.74 -19.72
CA GLU A 32 -1.36 -2.58 -19.02
C GLU A 32 -1.47 -3.45 -17.75
N PHE A 33 -0.93 -4.68 -17.74
CA PHE A 33 -0.98 -5.54 -16.55
C PHE A 33 0.14 -5.25 -15.54
N VAL A 34 1.23 -4.60 -15.96
CA VAL A 34 2.40 -4.34 -15.10
C VAL A 34 2.40 -2.89 -14.55
N GLN A 35 1.41 -2.08 -14.90
CA GLN A 35 1.33 -0.65 -14.54
C GLN A 35 2.68 0.03 -14.76
N TRP A 36 3.16 -0.07 -16.01
CA TRP A 36 4.46 0.42 -16.40
C TRP A 36 4.36 1.92 -16.68
N ASP A 37 4.49 2.73 -15.62
CA ASP A 37 4.54 4.19 -15.71
C ASP A 37 5.92 4.65 -16.27
N ILE A 38 6.27 4.18 -17.47
CA ILE A 38 7.57 4.46 -18.11
C ILE A 38 7.58 5.79 -18.84
N LEU A 39 6.41 6.35 -19.20
CA LEU A 39 6.31 7.57 -19.99
C LEU A 39 5.64 8.71 -19.21
N PRO A 40 6.15 9.95 -19.31
CA PRO A 40 5.48 11.12 -18.75
C PRO A 40 4.04 11.23 -19.28
N ASP A 41 3.12 11.68 -18.43
CA ASP A 41 1.65 11.68 -18.65
C ASP A 41 1.18 12.06 -20.07
N ALA A 42 1.86 13.00 -20.73
CA ALA A 42 1.53 13.49 -22.07
C ALA A 42 1.68 12.45 -23.21
N TRP A 43 2.55 11.44 -23.07
CA TRP A 43 2.81 10.44 -24.12
C TRP A 43 1.92 9.20 -24.00
N SER A 44 1.32 8.96 -22.84
CA SER A 44 0.46 7.81 -22.56
C SER A 44 -0.75 7.74 -23.51
N LEU A 45 -1.40 8.88 -23.79
CA LEU A 45 -2.61 8.97 -24.62
C LEU A 45 -2.37 8.62 -26.09
N ILE A 46 -1.25 9.07 -26.66
CA ILE A 46 -0.91 8.83 -28.06
C ILE A 46 -0.53 7.36 -28.27
N VAL A 47 0.31 6.81 -27.37
CA VAL A 47 0.73 5.39 -27.44
C VAL A 47 -0.47 4.46 -27.28
N ARG A 48 -1.38 4.77 -26.35
CA ARG A 48 -2.61 3.98 -26.13
C ARG A 48 -3.57 4.06 -27.33
N ALA A 49 -3.73 5.24 -27.94
CA ALA A 49 -4.55 5.41 -29.15
C ALA A 49 -3.96 4.65 -30.36
N LEU A 50 -2.63 4.65 -30.52
CA LEU A 50 -1.93 3.96 -31.60
C LEU A 50 -2.01 2.43 -31.42
N LEU A 51 -1.96 1.94 -30.17
CA LEU A 51 -2.16 0.54 -29.83
C LEU A 51 -3.59 0.05 -30.08
N VAL A 52 -4.61 0.85 -29.73
CA VAL A 52 -6.01 0.53 -30.01
C VAL A 52 -6.27 0.53 -31.52
N ALA A 53 -5.80 1.54 -32.25
CA ALA A 53 -5.91 1.58 -33.71
C ALA A 53 -5.17 0.41 -34.37
N GLY A 54 -3.98 0.07 -33.89
CA GLY A 54 -3.24 -1.12 -34.32
C GLY A 54 -3.98 -2.42 -34.04
N GLY A 55 -4.63 -2.53 -32.88
CA GLY A 55 -5.42 -3.70 -32.49
C GLY A 55 -6.65 -3.93 -33.35
N VAL A 56 -7.40 -2.87 -33.65
CA VAL A 56 -8.56 -2.95 -34.56
C VAL A 56 -8.11 -3.36 -35.97
N THR A 57 -7.01 -2.79 -36.45
CA THR A 57 -6.46 -3.10 -37.78
C THR A 57 -6.00 -4.55 -37.88
N ALA A 58 -5.33 -5.06 -36.84
CA ALA A 58 -4.88 -6.44 -36.78
C ALA A 58 -6.01 -7.46 -36.61
N PHE A 59 -7.06 -7.13 -35.85
CA PHE A 59 -8.26 -7.95 -35.76
C PHE A 59 -8.96 -8.07 -37.11
N ALA A 60 -9.09 -6.96 -37.85
CA ALA A 60 -9.62 -6.97 -39.21
C ALA A 60 -8.80 -7.85 -40.15
N LEU A 61 -7.46 -7.79 -40.06
CA LEU A 61 -6.56 -8.63 -40.86
C LEU A 61 -6.61 -10.12 -40.47
N LEU A 62 -6.75 -10.43 -39.17
CA LEU A 62 -6.90 -11.80 -38.68
C LEU A 62 -8.22 -12.41 -39.14
N MET A 63 -9.32 -11.64 -39.04
CA MET A 63 -10.61 -12.02 -39.62
C MET A 63 -10.51 -12.23 -41.13
N MET A 64 -9.82 -11.35 -41.86
CA MET A 64 -9.60 -11.51 -43.29
C MET A 64 -8.81 -12.80 -43.61
N ASN A 65 -7.81 -13.14 -42.79
CA ASN A 65 -6.98 -14.33 -42.96
C ASN A 65 -7.71 -15.62 -42.60
N VAL A 66 -8.58 -15.58 -41.58
CA VAL A 66 -9.50 -16.67 -41.22
C VAL A 66 -10.55 -16.86 -42.33
N LEU A 67 -11.11 -15.78 -42.88
CA LEU A 67 -12.02 -15.83 -44.03
C LEU A 67 -11.32 -16.38 -45.28
N LEU A 68 -10.08 -16.00 -45.54
CA LEU A 68 -9.25 -16.58 -46.61
C LEU A 68 -8.94 -18.06 -46.37
N SER A 69 -8.65 -18.45 -45.13
CA SER A 69 -8.40 -19.84 -44.76
C SER A 69 -9.68 -20.70 -44.85
N LEU A 70 -10.83 -20.15 -44.49
CA LEU A 70 -12.15 -20.75 -44.66
C LEU A 70 -12.54 -20.81 -46.15
N ALA A 71 -12.20 -19.79 -46.94
CA ALA A 71 -12.40 -19.80 -48.39
C ALA A 71 -11.52 -20.85 -49.07
N LEU A 72 -10.26 -20.99 -48.65
CA LEU A 72 -9.35 -22.05 -49.09
C LEU A 72 -9.80 -23.43 -48.62
N LEU A 73 -10.38 -23.54 -47.42
CA LEU A 73 -11.00 -24.78 -46.93
C LEU A 73 -12.27 -25.11 -47.72
N ALA A 74 -13.09 -24.12 -48.08
CA ALA A 74 -14.24 -24.28 -48.96
C ALA A 74 -13.81 -24.69 -50.38
N GLU A 75 -12.73 -24.13 -50.91
CA GLU A 75 -12.09 -24.55 -52.17
C GLU A 75 -11.46 -25.96 -52.04
N SER A 76 -10.96 -26.32 -50.85
CA SER A 76 -10.45 -27.67 -50.55
C SER A 76 -11.57 -28.71 -50.45
N ASN A 77 -12.75 -28.32 -49.94
CA ASN A 77 -13.94 -29.15 -49.90
C ASN A 77 -14.61 -29.23 -51.28
N ALA A 78 -14.57 -28.15 -52.06
CA ALA A 78 -14.97 -28.16 -53.48
C ALA A 78 -14.02 -29.04 -54.31
N SER A 79 -12.73 -29.13 -53.98
CA SER A 79 -11.79 -30.06 -54.61
C SER A 79 -11.88 -31.50 -54.10
N ARG A 80 -12.54 -31.77 -52.95
CA ARG A 80 -13.06 -33.13 -52.63
C ARG A 80 -14.11 -33.60 -53.65
N ALA A 81 -14.64 -32.72 -54.50
CA ALA A 81 -15.38 -33.08 -55.71
C ALA A 81 -14.48 -33.56 -56.89
N ARG A 82 -13.27 -34.07 -56.58
CA ARG A 82 -12.24 -34.65 -57.48
C ARG A 82 -11.38 -33.66 -58.27
N LEU A 83 -10.52 -32.90 -57.57
CA LEU A 83 -9.30 -32.33 -58.17
C LEU A 83 -8.04 -32.76 -57.38
N PRO A 84 -6.88 -32.90 -58.05
CA PRO A 84 -5.77 -33.74 -57.58
C PRO A 84 -4.96 -33.13 -56.44
N ASN A 85 -4.48 -34.05 -55.59
CA ASN A 85 -3.84 -33.84 -54.29
C ASN A 85 -2.47 -33.11 -54.41
N TYR A 86 -2.27 -32.03 -53.66
CA TYR A 86 -0.95 -31.40 -53.52
C TYR A 86 -0.39 -31.57 -52.11
N GLY A 87 0.71 -32.32 -52.00
CA GLY A 87 1.45 -32.53 -50.76
C GLY A 87 2.10 -31.25 -50.25
N ILE A 88 1.88 -30.95 -48.97
CA ILE A 88 2.48 -29.81 -48.26
C ILE A 88 4.02 -29.99 -48.27
N SER A 89 4.75 -28.98 -48.76
CA SER A 89 6.22 -29.06 -48.91
C SER A 89 6.96 -29.10 -47.57
N GLN A 90 7.99 -29.95 -47.46
CA GLN A 90 8.79 -30.08 -46.22
C GLN A 90 9.48 -28.77 -45.79
N GLN A 91 9.78 -27.87 -46.72
CA GLN A 91 10.39 -26.57 -46.42
C GLN A 91 9.46 -25.64 -45.64
N LEU A 92 8.16 -25.66 -45.93
CA LEU A 92 7.17 -24.87 -45.18
C LEU A 92 7.07 -25.38 -43.74
N LYS A 93 7.07 -26.71 -43.55
CA LYS A 93 7.05 -27.36 -42.23
C LYS A 93 8.28 -26.99 -41.38
N ARG A 94 9.47 -26.89 -42.00
CA ARG A 94 10.70 -26.45 -41.31
C ARG A 94 10.67 -24.96 -40.92
N ARG A 95 10.12 -24.08 -41.77
CA ARG A 95 10.00 -22.65 -41.47
C ARG A 95 9.01 -22.37 -40.34
N VAL A 96 7.86 -23.05 -40.35
CA VAL A 96 6.86 -22.96 -39.27
C VAL A 96 7.45 -23.48 -37.96
N ARG A 97 8.16 -24.61 -37.97
CA ARG A 97 8.80 -25.14 -36.75
C ARG A 97 9.85 -24.19 -36.19
N LYS A 98 10.65 -23.54 -37.04
CA LYS A 98 11.61 -22.51 -36.59
C LYS A 98 10.90 -21.28 -36.00
N SER A 99 9.79 -20.80 -36.59
CA SER A 99 9.08 -19.64 -36.03
C SER A 99 8.42 -19.96 -34.69
N ILE A 100 7.91 -21.19 -34.49
CA ILE A 100 7.38 -21.64 -33.20
C ILE A 100 8.48 -21.65 -32.13
N VAL A 101 9.67 -22.17 -32.43
CA VAL A 101 10.79 -22.19 -31.47
C VAL A 101 11.26 -20.79 -31.10
N ILE A 102 11.37 -19.87 -32.08
CA ILE A 102 11.72 -18.48 -31.83
C ILE A 102 10.63 -17.79 -30.98
N GLY A 103 9.36 -18.07 -31.25
CA GLY A 103 8.24 -17.56 -30.46
C GLY A 103 8.29 -18.02 -29.00
N ILE A 104 8.58 -19.31 -28.76
CA ILE A 104 8.73 -19.86 -27.40
C ILE A 104 9.94 -19.22 -26.68
N ALA A 105 11.08 -19.07 -27.36
CA ALA A 105 12.26 -18.43 -26.78
C ALA A 105 12.02 -16.95 -26.43
N ALA A 106 11.29 -16.22 -27.27
CA ALA A 106 10.90 -14.84 -27.00
C ALA A 106 9.97 -14.75 -25.77
N ILE A 107 8.98 -15.64 -25.64
CA ILE A 107 8.10 -15.71 -24.47
C ILE A 107 8.90 -16.06 -23.20
N ALA A 108 9.86 -16.98 -23.28
CA ALA A 108 10.69 -17.33 -22.13
C ALA A 108 11.58 -16.15 -21.67
N LEU A 109 12.15 -15.39 -22.61
CA LEU A 109 12.94 -14.20 -22.31
C LEU A 109 12.08 -13.06 -21.72
N THR A 110 10.85 -12.86 -22.19
CA THR A 110 9.96 -11.84 -21.62
C THR A 110 9.52 -12.21 -20.21
N ILE A 111 9.14 -13.48 -19.95
CA ILE A 111 8.80 -13.96 -18.61
C ILE A 111 10.02 -13.84 -17.66
N GLY A 112 11.20 -14.24 -18.11
CA GLY A 112 12.44 -14.11 -17.33
C GLY A 112 12.78 -12.64 -17.01
N GLY A 113 12.66 -11.74 -17.99
CA GLY A 113 12.87 -10.30 -17.79
C GLY A 113 11.85 -9.66 -16.85
N LEU A 114 10.59 -10.08 -16.91
CA LEU A 114 9.52 -9.64 -16.00
C LEU A 114 9.81 -10.04 -14.55
N GLN A 115 10.29 -11.27 -14.30
CA GLN A 115 10.62 -11.73 -12.95
C GLN A 115 11.77 -10.91 -12.32
N VAL A 116 12.82 -10.62 -13.09
CA VAL A 116 13.95 -9.81 -12.62
C VAL A 116 13.49 -8.38 -12.32
N THR A 117 12.69 -7.78 -13.21
CA THR A 117 12.18 -6.42 -13.01
C THR A 117 11.25 -6.33 -11.81
N ASN A 118 10.39 -7.34 -11.61
CA ASN A 118 9.50 -7.41 -10.45
C ASN A 118 10.29 -7.49 -9.13
N HIS A 119 11.42 -8.23 -9.14
CA HIS A 119 12.32 -8.30 -7.99
C HIS A 119 12.97 -6.95 -7.67
N PHE A 120 13.43 -6.20 -8.68
CA PHE A 120 14.00 -4.86 -8.44
C PHE A 120 12.95 -3.84 -8.01
N ARG A 121 11.71 -3.91 -8.54
CA ARG A 121 10.61 -3.03 -8.12
C ARG A 121 10.16 -3.32 -6.69
N SER A 122 10.05 -4.59 -6.30
CA SER A 122 9.69 -4.93 -4.92
C SER A 122 10.77 -4.48 -3.93
N GLN A 123 12.06 -4.57 -4.30
CA GLN A 123 13.14 -4.00 -3.51
C GLN A 123 13.07 -2.47 -3.42
N ALA A 124 12.84 -1.77 -4.54
CA ALA A 124 12.73 -0.32 -4.56
C ALA A 124 11.52 0.19 -3.76
N ALA A 125 10.36 -0.48 -3.89
CA ALA A 125 9.17 -0.19 -3.10
C ALA A 125 9.42 -0.44 -1.60
N ALA A 126 10.02 -1.57 -1.24
CA ALA A 126 10.38 -1.86 0.16
C ALA A 126 11.36 -0.82 0.74
N GLN A 127 12.28 -0.31 -0.07
CA GLN A 127 13.20 0.75 0.33
C GLN A 127 12.50 2.10 0.49
N ALA A 128 11.59 2.45 -0.43
CA ALA A 128 10.77 3.66 -0.31
C ALA A 128 9.92 3.62 0.97
N SER A 129 9.24 2.50 1.24
CA SER A 129 8.45 2.32 2.46
C SER A 129 9.30 2.34 3.73
N ARG A 130 10.54 1.82 3.69
CA ARG A 130 11.50 1.95 4.80
C ARG A 130 11.79 3.41 5.11
N VAL A 131 12.15 4.17 4.08
CA VAL A 131 12.49 5.59 4.22
C VAL A 131 11.28 6.38 4.74
N GLU A 132 10.11 6.14 4.18
CA GLU A 132 8.85 6.76 4.60
C GLU A 132 8.51 6.42 6.07
N PHE A 133 8.65 5.16 6.47
CA PHE A 133 8.44 4.73 7.85
C PHE A 133 9.37 5.44 8.84
N PHE A 134 10.69 5.47 8.56
CA PHE A 134 11.65 6.12 9.44
C PHE A 134 11.48 7.64 9.47
N GLN A 135 11.08 8.25 8.34
CA GLN A 135 10.76 9.68 8.31
C GLN A 135 9.54 9.97 9.18
N ALA A 136 8.44 9.21 9.02
CA ALA A 136 7.25 9.36 9.83
C ALA A 136 7.56 9.16 11.33
N GLN A 137 8.40 8.18 11.67
CA GLN A 137 8.84 7.94 13.03
C GLN A 137 9.62 9.13 13.60
N SER A 138 10.54 9.70 12.83
CA SER A 138 11.30 10.90 13.24
C SER A 138 10.38 12.11 13.45
N ASP A 139 9.43 12.31 12.55
CA ASP A 139 8.46 13.40 12.63
C ASP A 139 7.56 13.26 13.86
N LEU A 140 7.13 12.04 14.19
CA LEU A 140 6.33 11.75 15.39
C LEU A 140 7.13 11.95 16.67
N ASN A 141 8.41 11.59 16.71
CA ASN A 141 9.28 11.88 17.86
C ASN A 141 9.36 13.40 18.09
N ALA A 142 9.59 14.18 17.03
CA ALA A 142 9.63 15.65 17.12
C ALA A 142 8.26 16.26 17.50
N ALA A 143 7.17 15.73 16.94
CA ALA A 143 5.81 16.14 17.27
C ALA A 143 5.48 15.87 18.75
N THR A 144 5.90 14.72 19.28
CA THR A 144 5.66 14.35 20.69
C THR A 144 6.25 15.37 21.65
N GLN A 145 7.47 15.82 21.40
CA GLN A 145 8.11 16.88 22.20
C GLN A 145 7.31 18.19 22.17
N GLN A 146 6.67 18.54 21.06
CA GLN A 146 5.82 19.72 20.98
C GLN A 146 4.47 19.48 21.67
N VAL A 147 3.86 18.31 21.46
CA VAL A 147 2.54 17.97 22.00
C VAL A 147 2.52 17.95 23.52
N VAL A 148 3.53 17.37 24.19
CA VAL A 148 3.57 17.36 25.66
C VAL A 148 3.57 18.78 26.24
N ASN A 149 4.19 19.74 25.55
CA ASN A 149 4.22 21.15 25.94
C ASN A 149 2.90 21.90 25.67
N LEU A 150 1.96 21.34 24.90
CA LEU A 150 0.65 21.94 24.67
C LEU A 150 -0.31 21.72 25.85
N PHE A 151 0.03 20.83 26.79
CA PHE A 151 -0.76 20.61 27.99
C PHE A 151 -0.57 21.77 28.97
N THR A 152 -1.54 22.66 29.02
CA THR A 152 -1.49 23.85 29.87
C THR A 152 -1.52 23.50 31.37
N PRO A 153 -0.98 24.34 32.26
CA PRO A 153 -0.99 24.07 33.69
C PRO A 153 -2.38 23.74 34.28
N PRO A 154 -3.49 24.43 33.91
CA PRO A 154 -4.82 24.04 34.38
C PRO A 154 -5.27 22.65 33.92
N LEU A 155 -4.84 22.23 32.73
CA LEU A 155 -5.15 20.91 32.18
C LEU A 155 -4.34 19.83 32.90
N LEU A 156 -3.04 20.04 33.11
CA LEU A 156 -2.19 19.17 33.92
C LEU A 156 -2.73 19.03 35.34
N GLU A 157 -3.20 20.13 35.93
CA GLU A 157 -3.80 20.14 37.25
C GLU A 157 -5.04 19.25 37.30
N ALA A 158 -5.96 19.44 36.37
CA ALA A 158 -7.21 18.70 36.29
C ALA A 158 -7.02 17.21 35.95
N ILE A 159 -6.02 16.87 35.12
CA ILE A 159 -5.61 15.49 34.87
C ILE A 159 -5.05 14.85 36.15
N GLY A 160 -4.07 15.49 36.79
CA GLY A 160 -3.41 14.95 37.98
C GLY A 160 -4.34 14.76 39.18
N THR A 161 -5.41 15.57 39.30
CA THR A 161 -6.42 15.42 40.36
C THR A 161 -7.68 14.67 39.92
N ASN A 162 -7.70 14.07 38.73
CA ASN A 162 -8.88 13.37 38.17
C ASN A 162 -10.18 14.22 38.19
N SER A 163 -10.07 15.53 38.01
CA SER A 163 -11.17 16.50 38.11
C SER A 163 -11.41 17.31 36.83
N LEU A 164 -11.12 16.70 35.68
CA LEU A 164 -11.34 17.27 34.34
C LEU A 164 -12.75 17.85 34.13
N ALA A 165 -13.78 17.15 34.60
CA ALA A 165 -15.17 17.59 34.49
C ALA A 165 -15.47 18.77 35.43
N GLU A 166 -15.10 18.64 36.71
CA GLU A 166 -15.34 19.63 37.75
C GLU A 166 -14.65 20.97 37.45
N LYS A 167 -13.43 20.93 36.90
CA LYS A 167 -12.65 22.10 36.50
C LYS A 167 -12.98 22.62 35.10
N GLY A 168 -13.99 22.06 34.42
CA GLY A 168 -14.43 22.49 33.10
C GLY A 168 -13.38 22.30 31.98
N GLN A 169 -12.41 21.41 32.16
CA GLN A 169 -11.29 21.23 31.22
C GLN A 169 -11.57 20.20 30.11
N LEU A 170 -12.70 19.48 30.15
CA LEU A 170 -13.07 18.50 29.12
C LEU A 170 -13.10 19.09 27.71
N GLY A 171 -13.61 20.32 27.55
CA GLY A 171 -13.65 20.98 26.25
C GLY A 171 -12.25 21.31 25.72
N ASN A 172 -11.36 21.75 26.60
CA ASN A 172 -9.96 22.06 26.23
C ASN A 172 -9.20 20.79 25.86
N LEU A 173 -9.39 19.72 26.63
CA LEU A 173 -8.78 18.41 26.35
C LEU A 173 -9.27 17.85 25.01
N SER A 174 -10.58 17.86 24.76
CA SER A 174 -11.17 17.37 23.52
C SER A 174 -10.65 18.15 22.31
N LYS A 175 -10.59 19.49 22.40
CA LYS A 175 -10.03 20.34 21.35
C LYS A 175 -8.55 20.03 21.09
N LEU A 176 -7.76 19.89 22.16
CA LEU A 176 -6.34 19.56 22.04
C LEU A 176 -6.14 18.22 21.32
N LEU A 177 -6.78 17.15 21.80
CA LEU A 177 -6.65 15.81 21.22
C LEU A 177 -7.15 15.75 19.77
N SER A 178 -8.20 16.51 19.44
CA SER A 178 -8.74 16.56 18.06
C SER A 178 -7.90 17.44 17.12
N ALA A 179 -7.15 18.40 17.64
CA ALA A 179 -6.30 19.28 16.84
C ALA A 179 -4.96 18.63 16.45
N ILE A 180 -4.45 17.68 17.25
CA ILE A 180 -3.18 16.99 16.99
C ILE A 180 -3.13 16.33 15.59
N PRO A 181 -4.09 15.48 15.17
CA PRO A 181 -4.04 14.88 13.83
C PRO A 181 -4.13 15.89 12.68
N LEU A 182 -4.62 17.10 12.93
CA LEU A 182 -4.73 18.17 11.94
C LEU A 182 -3.50 19.08 11.89
N SER A 183 -2.73 19.15 12.97
CA SER A 183 -1.66 20.13 13.15
C SER A 183 -0.26 19.54 12.93
N PHE A 184 -0.12 18.21 12.95
CA PHE A 184 1.16 17.54 12.85
C PHE A 184 1.27 16.67 11.59
N PRO A 185 2.48 16.52 11.00
CA PRO A 185 2.71 15.63 9.87
C PRO A 185 2.27 14.20 10.15
N HIS A 186 1.85 13.47 9.11
CA HIS A 186 1.39 12.08 9.20
C HIS A 186 0.15 11.86 10.09
N SER A 187 -0.54 12.94 10.44
CA SER A 187 -1.84 12.97 11.14
C SER A 187 -1.91 12.02 12.35
N PRO A 188 -1.06 12.20 13.37
CA PRO A 188 -1.06 11.32 14.53
C PRO A 188 -2.36 11.37 15.31
N ASN A 189 -2.87 10.20 15.66
CA ASN A 189 -3.90 10.05 16.67
C ASN A 189 -3.25 10.13 18.05
N ALA A 190 -3.77 11.02 18.89
CA ALA A 190 -3.31 11.20 20.25
C ALA A 190 -4.18 10.40 21.23
N THR A 191 -3.52 9.58 22.04
CA THR A 191 -4.12 8.81 23.13
C THR A 191 -3.44 9.19 24.44
N LEU A 192 -4.25 9.44 25.47
CA LEU A 192 -3.76 9.62 26.83
C LEU A 192 -4.04 8.36 27.65
N ILE A 193 -3.06 7.98 28.46
CA ILE A 193 -3.16 6.88 29.41
C ILE A 193 -3.03 7.50 30.79
N LEU A 194 -4.07 7.34 31.61
CA LEU A 194 -4.15 7.84 32.98
C LEU A 194 -4.20 6.68 33.96
N LEU A 195 -3.83 6.92 35.22
CA LEU A 195 -4.13 6.00 36.30
C LEU A 195 -5.62 6.08 36.62
N ALA A 196 -6.30 4.94 36.64
CA ALA A 196 -7.72 4.88 36.95
C ALA A 196 -7.94 5.06 38.46
N SER A 197 -8.97 5.83 38.82
CA SER A 197 -9.39 6.04 40.22
C SER A 197 -10.40 4.99 40.71
N GLN A 198 -10.89 4.11 39.83
CA GLN A 198 -11.98 3.18 40.11
C GLN A 198 -11.50 1.72 40.08
N PRO A 199 -11.52 0.98 41.21
CA PRO A 199 -11.24 -0.45 41.20
C PRO A 199 -12.33 -1.21 40.42
N PRO A 200 -12.00 -2.30 39.71
CA PRO A 200 -10.71 -3.02 39.66
C PRO A 200 -9.74 -2.50 38.57
N PHE A 201 -9.99 -1.34 37.98
CA PHE A 201 -9.20 -0.84 36.86
C PHE A 201 -7.93 -0.13 37.34
N LYS A 202 -6.83 -0.31 36.60
CA LYS A 202 -5.54 0.33 36.85
C LYS A 202 -5.28 1.50 35.90
N TYR A 203 -5.70 1.37 34.65
CA TYR A 203 -5.48 2.37 33.61
C TYR A 203 -6.79 2.84 32.98
N ALA A 204 -6.83 4.09 32.55
CA ALA A 204 -7.89 4.68 31.76
C ALA A 204 -7.31 5.28 30.49
N ARG A 205 -7.83 4.87 29.35
CA ARG A 205 -7.47 5.39 28.03
C ARG A 205 -8.46 6.48 27.62
N VAL A 206 -7.93 7.64 27.31
CA VAL A 206 -8.68 8.82 26.88
C VAL A 206 -8.23 9.21 25.48
N THR A 207 -9.17 9.24 24.55
CA THR A 207 -8.99 9.79 23.21
C THR A 207 -9.94 10.96 22.99
N SER A 208 -9.87 11.65 21.84
CA SER A 208 -10.86 12.66 21.48
C SER A 208 -12.30 12.13 21.54
N GLY A 209 -12.52 10.87 21.11
CA GLY A 209 -13.82 10.20 21.12
C GLY A 209 -14.32 9.76 22.51
N SER A 210 -13.45 9.78 23.52
CA SER A 210 -13.83 9.53 24.93
C SER A 210 -14.58 10.71 25.54
N ILE A 211 -14.54 11.90 24.95
CA ILE A 211 -15.24 13.08 25.45
C ILE A 211 -16.45 13.35 24.57
N ARG A 212 -17.65 13.21 25.13
CA ARG A 212 -18.91 13.28 24.39
C ARG A 212 -19.82 14.36 24.95
N SER A 213 -20.49 15.08 24.06
CA SER A 213 -21.59 15.96 24.44
C SER A 213 -22.85 15.12 24.64
N GLY A 214 -23.50 15.27 25.80
CA GLY A 214 -24.85 14.78 26.03
C GLY A 214 -25.90 15.63 25.31
N ASP A 215 -27.16 15.17 25.34
CA ASP A 215 -28.31 15.83 24.69
C ASP A 215 -28.57 17.24 25.23
N ASN A 216 -28.12 17.53 26.46
CA ASN A 216 -28.20 18.84 27.11
C ASN A 216 -27.00 19.75 26.81
N GLY A 217 -26.07 19.33 25.94
CA GLY A 217 -24.84 20.07 25.61
C GLY A 217 -23.73 19.94 26.67
N ALA A 218 -23.95 19.20 27.76
CA ALA A 218 -22.92 18.99 28.77
C ALA A 218 -21.88 17.96 28.28
N LEU A 219 -20.60 18.28 28.45
CA LEU A 219 -19.51 17.36 28.13
C LEU A 219 -19.35 16.31 29.23
N SER A 220 -19.18 15.06 28.82
CA SER A 220 -18.96 13.91 29.68
C SER A 220 -17.71 13.16 29.23
N LEU A 221 -16.98 12.57 30.19
CA LEU A 221 -15.81 11.73 29.93
C LEU A 221 -16.22 10.25 30.08
N SER A 222 -16.05 9.49 29.02
CA SER A 222 -16.26 8.04 28.96
C SER A 222 -14.97 7.39 28.45
N PRO A 223 -13.99 7.15 29.35
CA PRO A 223 -12.72 6.53 28.97
C PRO A 223 -12.88 5.01 28.85
N GLU A 224 -11.94 4.38 28.14
CA GLU A 224 -11.83 2.92 28.13
C GLU A 224 -10.97 2.50 29.32
N PHE A 225 -11.51 1.63 30.19
CA PHE A 225 -10.82 1.20 31.41
C PHE A 225 -10.16 -0.17 31.26
N TYR A 226 -8.97 -0.30 31.82
CA TYR A 226 -8.16 -1.52 31.76
C TYR A 226 -7.69 -1.92 33.16
N ALA A 227 -7.99 -3.15 33.56
CA ALA A 227 -7.41 -3.75 34.76
C ALA A 227 -5.94 -4.17 34.52
N THR A 228 -5.66 -4.68 33.32
CA THR A 228 -4.34 -5.01 32.80
C THR A 228 -4.39 -5.05 31.27
N PHE A 229 -3.23 -5.11 30.60
CA PHE A 229 -3.14 -5.34 29.16
C PHE A 229 -2.83 -6.81 28.86
N PRO A 230 -3.28 -7.37 27.72
CA PRO A 230 -3.02 -8.77 27.38
C PRO A 230 -1.54 -9.10 27.17
N ALA A 231 -0.76 -8.14 26.66
CA ALA A 231 0.67 -8.32 26.43
C ALA A 231 1.46 -7.89 27.68
N GLU A 232 2.17 -8.83 28.32
CA GLU A 232 2.99 -8.53 29.51
C GLU A 232 4.04 -7.44 29.22
N GLN A 233 4.64 -7.46 28.03
CA GLN A 233 5.59 -6.44 27.61
C GLN A 233 4.96 -5.04 27.55
N GLU A 234 3.70 -4.93 27.10
CA GLU A 234 2.97 -3.66 27.08
C GLU A 234 2.73 -3.14 28.50
N VAL A 235 2.37 -4.01 29.44
CA VAL A 235 2.22 -3.65 30.86
C VAL A 235 3.54 -3.10 31.41
N GLN A 236 4.67 -3.78 31.16
CA GLN A 236 5.99 -3.35 31.63
C GLN A 236 6.40 -1.99 31.05
N ILE A 237 6.13 -1.76 29.76
CA ILE A 237 6.41 -0.49 29.09
C ILE A 237 5.62 0.64 29.75
N ILE A 238 4.31 0.45 29.94
CA ILE A 238 3.46 1.48 30.55
C ILE A 238 3.88 1.75 32.00
N GLU A 239 4.23 0.72 32.77
CA GLU A 239 4.73 0.89 34.14
C GLU A 239 6.06 1.64 34.20
N GLN A 240 6.99 1.34 33.29
CA GLN A 240 8.25 2.08 33.17
C GLN A 240 8.02 3.55 32.84
N LEU A 241 7.08 3.85 31.94
CA LEU A 241 6.72 5.22 31.60
C LEU A 241 6.11 5.97 32.79
N PHE A 242 5.20 5.35 33.54
CA PHE A 242 4.67 5.94 34.78
C PHE A 242 5.72 6.07 35.89
N ALA A 243 6.77 5.25 35.87
CA ALA A 243 7.94 5.39 36.73
C ALA A 243 8.92 6.49 36.26
N GLY A 244 8.64 7.17 35.14
CA GLY A 244 9.51 8.20 34.57
C GLY A 244 10.77 7.64 33.93
N THR A 245 10.75 6.39 33.47
CA THR A 245 11.88 5.71 32.83
C THR A 245 11.61 5.43 31.36
N LEU A 246 12.63 5.56 30.51
CA LEU A 246 12.52 5.26 29.09
C LEU A 246 12.50 3.73 28.88
N PRO A 247 11.44 3.16 28.30
CA PRO A 247 11.36 1.73 28.06
C PRO A 247 12.29 1.28 26.94
N GLU A 248 12.90 0.10 27.11
CA GLU A 248 13.73 -0.52 26.07
C GLU A 248 12.92 -1.58 25.32
N ILE A 249 12.48 -1.26 24.10
CA ILE A 249 11.72 -2.19 23.25
C ILE A 249 12.66 -2.77 22.19
N LYS A 250 12.83 -4.11 22.18
CA LYS A 250 13.73 -4.82 21.24
C LYS A 250 13.00 -5.68 20.21
N ALA A 251 11.70 -5.86 20.38
CA ALA A 251 10.89 -6.77 19.59
C ALA A 251 9.62 -6.05 19.10
N PRO A 252 9.03 -6.51 17.98
CA PRO A 252 7.73 -6.01 17.54
C PRO A 252 6.65 -6.32 18.59
N LEU A 253 5.89 -5.30 18.93
CA LEU A 253 4.79 -5.29 19.88
C LEU A 253 3.60 -4.63 19.19
N LYS A 254 2.52 -5.41 19.02
CA LYS A 254 1.21 -4.94 18.56
C LYS A 254 0.22 -5.03 19.72
N GLY A 255 0.41 -4.16 20.70
CA GLY A 255 -0.42 -4.06 21.90
C GLY A 255 -1.77 -3.39 21.64
N GLN A 256 -2.56 -3.23 22.70
CA GLN A 256 -3.85 -2.51 22.61
C GLN A 256 -3.67 -0.99 22.58
N ILE A 257 -2.61 -0.49 23.21
CA ILE A 257 -2.25 0.91 23.27
C ILE A 257 -0.92 1.13 22.56
N ILE A 258 0.14 0.42 22.95
CA ILE A 258 1.47 0.56 22.35
C ILE A 258 1.59 -0.38 21.15
N ASN A 259 1.79 0.19 19.97
CA ASN A 259 2.01 -0.54 18.74
C ASN A 259 3.25 0.01 18.02
N ASN A 260 4.41 -0.62 18.26
CA ASN A 260 5.67 -0.18 17.65
C ASN A 260 5.88 -0.71 16.23
N THR A 261 4.90 -1.42 15.66
CA THR A 261 4.94 -1.88 14.26
C THR A 261 4.42 -0.83 13.28
N LEU A 262 3.85 0.25 13.82
CA LEU A 262 3.49 1.47 13.10
C LEU A 262 4.35 2.62 13.60
N PRO A 263 4.51 3.70 12.83
CA PRO A 263 5.15 4.90 13.34
C PRO A 263 4.38 5.41 14.56
N SER A 264 5.06 5.44 15.71
CA SER A 264 4.46 5.85 16.97
C SER A 264 5.49 6.48 17.89
N ALA A 265 5.07 7.36 18.78
CA ALA A 265 5.95 8.01 19.74
C ALA A 265 5.19 8.27 21.04
N TRP A 266 5.92 8.38 22.15
CA TRP A 266 5.31 8.61 23.44
C TRP A 266 6.11 9.58 24.30
N GLY A 267 5.39 10.25 25.18
CA GLY A 267 5.93 11.12 26.20
C GLY A 267 5.14 10.96 27.48
N ILE A 268 5.59 11.65 28.52
CA ILE A 268 4.94 11.68 29.82
C ILE A 268 4.48 13.09 30.13
N LEU A 269 3.39 13.20 30.88
CA LEU A 269 2.99 14.44 31.50
C LEU A 269 3.38 14.37 32.97
N THR A 270 4.08 15.40 33.44
CA THR A 270 4.51 15.51 34.83
C THR A 270 3.89 16.72 35.51
N ARG A 271 3.61 16.54 36.80
CA ARG A 271 3.19 17.60 37.70
C ARG A 271 3.87 17.40 39.04
N GLU A 272 4.50 18.44 39.56
CA GLU A 272 5.18 18.40 40.88
C GLU A 272 6.20 17.24 40.97
N GLY A 273 6.84 16.91 39.84
CA GLY A 273 7.83 15.82 39.74
C GLY A 273 7.25 14.41 39.64
N GLN A 274 5.92 14.24 39.60
CA GLN A 274 5.25 12.95 39.43
C GLN A 274 4.64 12.82 38.04
N VAL A 275 4.73 11.62 37.45
CA VAL A 275 4.07 11.30 36.17
C VAL A 275 2.58 11.12 36.42
N ILE A 276 1.75 11.94 35.76
CA ILE A 276 0.29 11.92 35.88
C ILE A 276 -0.39 11.26 34.68
N ALA A 277 0.30 11.21 33.53
CA ALA A 277 -0.22 10.61 32.31
C ALA A 277 0.91 10.19 31.36
N VAL A 278 0.60 9.25 30.47
CA VAL A 278 1.40 8.95 29.29
C VAL A 278 0.66 9.48 28.06
N VAL A 279 1.35 10.23 27.22
CA VAL A 279 0.87 10.66 25.90
C VAL A 279 1.42 9.71 24.86
N TYR A 280 0.56 9.10 24.07
CA TYR A 280 0.93 8.22 22.98
C TYR A 280 0.38 8.77 21.66
N LEU A 281 1.27 8.93 20.68
CA LEU A 281 0.97 9.36 19.32
C LEU A 281 1.22 8.21 18.35
N GLN A 282 0.29 7.97 17.43
CA GLN A 282 0.43 6.93 16.41
C GLN A 282 -0.12 7.41 15.07
N SER A 283 0.57 7.07 13.98
CA SER A 283 0.05 7.26 12.62
C SER A 283 -0.55 5.96 12.09
N ASP A 284 -1.82 6.01 11.69
CA ASP A 284 -2.53 4.86 11.11
C ASP A 284 -2.41 4.78 9.58
N LEU A 285 -1.71 5.73 8.95
CA LEU A 285 -1.51 5.78 7.49
C LEU A 285 -0.76 4.55 6.96
N PHE A 286 -0.02 3.86 7.82
CA PHE A 286 0.79 2.68 7.50
C PHE A 286 0.06 1.35 7.75
N SER A 287 -1.22 1.38 8.14
CA SER A 287 -2.01 0.17 8.40
C SER A 287 -2.42 -0.61 7.14
N SER A 288 -2.28 -0.01 5.96
CA SER A 288 -2.76 -0.53 4.67
C SER A 288 -1.68 -1.15 3.77
N TYR A 289 -0.42 -1.22 4.21
CA TYR A 289 0.61 -1.85 3.41
C TYR A 289 0.34 -3.37 3.28
N PRO A 290 0.48 -3.96 2.08
CA PRO A 290 0.19 -5.37 1.84
C PRO A 290 1.18 -6.28 2.58
N PRO A 291 0.72 -7.30 3.33
CA PRO A 291 1.53 -8.11 4.24
C PRO A 291 2.69 -8.88 3.58
N ASP A 292 2.63 -9.11 2.27
CA ASP A 292 3.59 -9.94 1.55
C ASP A 292 4.82 -9.18 1.01
N ALA A 293 4.87 -7.85 1.15
CA ALA A 293 5.90 -6.99 0.53
C ALA A 293 6.74 -6.16 1.52
N ILE A 294 6.48 -6.24 2.82
CA ILE A 294 7.04 -5.32 3.81
C ILE A 294 8.04 -6.06 4.70
N PRO A 295 9.23 -5.50 4.97
CA PRO A 295 9.98 -5.87 6.17
C PRO A 295 9.05 -5.72 7.39
N SER A 296 9.16 -6.58 8.40
CA SER A 296 8.49 -6.35 9.69
C SER A 296 9.04 -5.07 10.33
N PHE A 297 8.47 -3.93 9.95
CA PHE A 297 8.86 -2.63 10.50
C PHE A 297 8.53 -2.65 11.98
N HIS A 298 9.52 -2.29 12.78
CA HIS A 298 9.31 -1.89 14.15
C HIS A 298 10.33 -0.83 14.52
N HIS A 299 9.97 0.01 15.49
CA HIS A 299 10.89 0.94 16.12
C HIS A 299 11.00 0.62 17.61
N ASN A 300 12.10 1.08 18.23
CA ASN A 300 12.37 0.82 19.65
C ASN A 300 11.73 1.87 20.57
N GLY A 301 10.98 2.81 19.98
CA GLY A 301 10.47 4.00 20.65
C GLY A 301 11.24 5.28 20.33
N PRO A 302 10.93 6.37 21.06
CA PRO A 302 11.73 7.59 21.04
C PRO A 302 13.08 7.38 21.75
N ASP A 303 14.11 8.10 21.33
CA ASP A 303 15.46 7.99 21.90
C ASP A 303 15.60 8.62 23.29
N ALA A 304 14.60 9.41 23.69
CA ALA A 304 14.55 10.11 24.97
C ALA A 304 13.13 10.09 25.53
N LEU A 305 13.02 10.22 26.85
CA LEU A 305 11.72 10.36 27.50
C LEU A 305 11.30 11.84 27.46
N PHE A 306 10.34 12.16 26.59
CA PHE A 306 9.82 13.53 26.49
C PHE A 306 8.86 13.83 27.64
N SER A 307 9.03 14.99 28.28
CA SER A 307 8.14 15.54 29.31
C SER A 307 7.80 16.99 28.98
N ASN A 308 6.64 17.44 29.43
CA ASN A 308 6.31 18.87 29.56
C ASN A 308 7.14 19.55 30.67
#